data_AF-A0A6G4WC21-F1
#
_entry.id   AF-A0A6G4WC21-F1
#
_cell.length_a   1.000
_cell.length_b   1.000
_cell.length_c   1.000
_cell.angle_alpha   90.00
_cell.angle_beta   90.00
_cell.angle_gamma   90.00
#
_symmetry.space_group_name_H-M   'P 1'
#
loop_
_entity.id
_entity.type
_entity.pdbx_description
1 polymer ?
#
loop_
_entity_poly.entity_id
_entity_poly.type
_entity_poly.pdbx_seq_one_letter_code
_entity_poly.pdbx_strand_id
1 'polypeptide(L)'
;MPAYAHEAPTGWRYPYSCCSGFDCREVSSKVIGEGPEGYVIKGTGEIVSYSDARLKNSPDGEYHWCSVAGADDTRTICLFVPPHSF
;
A
#
# COMPACT_ATOMS: atom_id res chain seq x y z
N MET A 1 2.34 -23.77 -2.55
CA MET A 1 0.90 -23.39 -2.52
C MET A 1 0.81 -22.01 -3.17
N PRO A 2 -0.12 -21.76 -4.11
CA PRO A 2 -0.18 -20.47 -4.77
C PRO A 2 -0.61 -19.42 -3.75
N ALA A 3 0.15 -18.32 -3.65
CA ALA A 3 -0.29 -17.16 -2.88
C ALA A 3 -1.61 -16.69 -3.49
N TYR A 4 -2.69 -16.71 -2.70
CA TYR A 4 -3.95 -16.12 -3.13
C TYR A 4 -3.71 -14.63 -3.39
N ALA A 5 -4.46 -14.02 -4.30
CA ALA A 5 -4.34 -12.61 -4.65
C ALA A 5 -4.66 -11.63 -3.48
N HIS A 6 -4.83 -12.16 -2.27
CA HIS A 6 -5.02 -11.43 -1.00
C HIS A 6 -3.95 -11.75 0.05
N GLU A 7 -2.90 -12.46 -0.35
CA GLU A 7 -1.75 -12.77 0.47
C GLU A 7 -0.57 -12.00 -0.11
N ALA A 8 0.07 -11.17 0.72
CA ALA A 8 1.39 -10.68 0.38
C ALA A 8 2.31 -11.90 0.12
N PRO A 9 3.35 -11.80 -0.72
CA PRO A 9 4.30 -12.89 -0.96
C PRO A 9 4.90 -13.48 0.33
N THR A 10 4.88 -12.67 1.39
CA THR A 10 5.35 -12.93 2.74
C THR A 10 4.33 -13.65 3.65
N GLY A 11 3.12 -13.95 3.16
CA GLY A 11 2.16 -14.83 3.84
C GLY A 11 1.24 -14.16 4.85
N TRP A 12 1.18 -12.82 4.90
CA TRP A 12 0.19 -12.09 5.69
C TRP A 12 -0.97 -11.60 4.82
N ARG A 13 -2.14 -11.47 5.44
CA ARG A 13 -3.39 -11.15 4.75
C ARG A 13 -3.77 -9.69 4.98
N TYR A 14 -4.08 -8.98 3.90
CA TYR A 14 -4.55 -7.61 4.00
C TYR A 14 -5.91 -7.53 4.70
N PRO A 15 -6.16 -6.50 5.53
CA PRO A 15 -7.47 -6.25 6.11
C PRO A 15 -8.53 -6.11 5.02
N TYR A 16 -9.71 -6.68 5.26
CA TYR A 16 -10.84 -6.54 4.32
C TYR A 16 -11.26 -5.07 4.15
N SER A 17 -11.06 -4.23 5.17
CA SER A 17 -11.30 -2.78 5.07
C SER A 17 -10.39 -2.07 4.05
N CYS A 18 -9.22 -2.65 3.74
CA CYS A 18 -8.24 -2.07 2.85
C CYS A 18 -8.27 -2.65 1.45
N CYS A 19 -8.46 -3.95 1.33
CA CYS A 19 -8.46 -4.60 0.03
C CYS A 19 -9.83 -5.12 -0.39
N SER A 20 -10.79 -5.34 0.52
CA SER A 20 -12.17 -5.83 0.23
C SER A 20 -12.25 -7.06 -0.70
N GLY A 21 -11.15 -7.79 -0.92
CA GLY A 21 -11.07 -8.86 -1.93
C GLY A 21 -10.56 -8.41 -3.32
N PHE A 22 -9.94 -7.25 -3.45
CA PHE A 22 -9.15 -6.81 -4.60
C PHE A 22 -7.65 -7.04 -4.35
N ASP A 23 -6.88 -7.02 -5.44
CA ASP A 23 -5.47 -7.37 -5.44
C ASP A 23 -4.63 -6.20 -4.89
N CYS A 24 -4.29 -6.29 -3.60
CA CYS A 24 -3.24 -5.47 -3.02
C CYS A 24 -1.92 -5.88 -3.70
N ARG A 25 -1.23 -4.91 -4.31
CA ARG A 25 0.03 -5.16 -4.99
C ARG A 25 1.20 -4.63 -4.18
N GLU A 26 2.24 -5.45 -4.09
CA GLU A 26 3.55 -4.97 -3.68
C GLU A 26 4.05 -3.99 -4.74
N VAL A 27 4.53 -2.84 -4.28
CA VAL A 27 5.07 -1.80 -5.14
C VAL A 27 6.44 -1.42 -4.65
N SER A 28 7.34 -1.08 -5.57
CA SER A 28 8.61 -0.50 -5.17
C SER A 28 8.43 0.92 -4.63
N SER A 29 9.36 1.35 -3.78
CA SER A 29 9.54 2.75 -3.38
C SER A 29 9.81 3.71 -4.55
N LYS A 30 9.95 3.21 -5.80
CA LYS A 30 9.98 4.08 -6.97
C LYS A 30 8.60 4.66 -7.28
N VAL A 31 7.53 3.92 -6.99
CA VAL A 31 6.13 4.33 -7.20
C VAL A 31 5.65 5.19 -6.03
N ILE A 32 6.11 4.91 -4.82
CA ILE A 32 5.81 5.67 -3.60
C ILE A 32 6.99 6.59 -3.27
N GLY A 33 6.86 7.88 -3.55
CA GLY A 33 7.83 8.88 -3.11
C GLY A 33 7.52 9.33 -1.68
N GLU A 34 8.46 9.18 -0.76
CA GLU A 34 8.32 9.76 0.58
C GLU A 34 8.63 11.26 0.54
N GLY A 35 7.77 12.06 1.18
CA GLY A 35 7.90 13.50 1.30
C GLY A 35 7.69 13.98 2.74
N PRO A 36 7.92 15.28 2.99
CA PRO A 36 7.75 15.86 4.32
C PRO A 36 6.30 15.86 4.80
N GLU A 37 5.33 15.86 3.89
CA GLU A 37 3.90 15.84 4.21
C GLU A 37 3.31 14.42 4.33
N GLY A 38 4.03 13.40 3.83
CA GLY A 38 3.55 12.03 3.75
C GLY A 38 4.13 11.26 2.56
N TYR A 39 3.42 10.22 2.13
CA TYR A 39 3.78 9.40 0.99
C TYR A 39 3.04 9.84 -0.28
N VAL A 40 3.80 10.23 -1.28
CA VAL A 40 3.31 10.66 -2.60
C VAL A 40 3.29 9.47 -3.55
N ILE A 41 2.13 9.15 -4.09
CA ILE A 41 1.99 8.12 -5.12
C ILE A 41 2.27 8.74 -6.47
N LYS A 42 3.41 8.39 -7.08
CA LYS A 42 3.84 9.01 -8.35
C LYS A 42 2.94 8.67 -9.53
N GLY A 43 2.19 7.56 -9.46
CA GLY A 43 1.22 7.17 -10.49
C GLY A 43 0.05 8.15 -10.61
N THR A 44 -0.46 8.63 -9.48
CA THR A 44 -1.66 9.47 -9.41
C THR A 44 -1.37 10.92 -9.00
N GLY A 45 -0.22 11.17 -8.39
CA GLY A 45 0.10 12.42 -7.71
C GLY A 45 -0.57 12.58 -6.34
N GLU A 46 -1.24 11.53 -5.84
CA GLU A 46 -1.93 11.57 -4.55
C GLU A 46 -0.93 11.58 -3.38
N ILE A 47 -1.17 12.43 -2.38
CA ILE A 47 -0.36 12.49 -1.16
C ILE A 47 -1.16 11.86 -0.01
N VAL A 48 -0.63 10.77 0.54
CA VAL A 48 -1.15 10.10 1.73
C VAL A 48 -0.38 10.64 2.93
N SER A 49 -1.03 11.46 3.77
CA SER A 49 -0.36 12.02 4.94
C SER A 49 0.00 10.94 5.97
N TYR A 50 0.99 11.23 6.82
CA TYR A 50 1.35 10.32 7.93
C TYR A 50 0.22 10.07 8.92
N SER A 51 -0.74 11.00 9.00
CA SER A 51 -1.94 10.92 9.83
C SER A 51 -3.15 10.33 9.12
N ASP A 52 -3.02 9.95 7.85
CA ASP A 52 -4.12 9.41 7.05
C ASP A 52 -4.52 8.02 7.58
N ALA A 53 -5.82 7.79 7.77
CA ALA A 53 -6.34 6.51 8.24
C ALA A 53 -6.05 5.36 7.26
N ARG A 54 -5.77 5.68 6.00
CA ARG A 54 -5.40 4.73 4.93
C ARG A 54 -3.95 4.27 5.00
N LEU A 55 -3.10 5.02 5.70
CA LEU A 55 -1.72 4.63 5.94
C LEU A 55 -1.68 3.51 7.01
N LYS A 56 -0.92 2.47 6.70
CA LYS A 56 -0.74 1.29 7.55
C LYS A 56 0.73 0.88 7.56
N ASN A 57 1.13 0.23 8.64
CA ASN A 57 2.48 -0.33 8.72
C ASN A 57 2.48 -1.71 8.06
N SER A 58 3.47 -1.96 7.22
CA SER A 58 3.68 -3.25 6.58
C SER A 58 4.52 -4.15 7.49
N PRO A 59 4.01 -5.31 7.91
CA PRO A 59 4.74 -6.22 8.80
C PRO A 59 5.92 -6.91 8.11
N ASP A 60 5.96 -6.92 6.77
CA ASP A 60 7.04 -7.50 5.98
C ASP A 60 8.15 -6.51 5.59
N GLY A 61 7.96 -5.22 5.85
CA GLY A 61 8.92 -4.19 5.47
C GLY A 61 8.88 -3.81 3.99
N GLU A 62 7.90 -4.28 3.22
CA GLU A 62 7.70 -3.88 1.83
C GLU A 62 6.58 -2.83 1.71
N TYR A 63 6.56 -2.12 0.59
CA TYR A 63 5.47 -1.18 0.31
C TYR A 63 4.35 -1.92 -0.42
N HIS A 64 3.13 -1.82 0.11
CA HIS A 64 1.95 -2.37 -0.57
C HIS A 64 0.94 -1.28 -0.82
N TRP A 65 0.57 -1.12 -2.08
CA TRP A 65 -0.39 -0.10 -2.48
C TRP A 65 -1.66 -0.78 -2.98
N CYS A 66 -2.78 -0.37 -2.37
CA CYS A 66 -4.11 -0.75 -2.81
C CYS A 66 -4.84 0.47 -3.39
N SER A 67 -5.33 0.32 -4.61
CA SER A 67 -6.11 1.30 -5.33
C SER A 67 -7.46 0.74 -5.76
N VAL A 68 -8.39 1.62 -6.13
CA VAL A 68 -9.71 1.21 -6.59
C VAL A 68 -9.57 0.37 -7.86
N ALA A 69 -10.14 -0.85 -7.82
CA ALA A 69 -10.06 -1.85 -8.89
C ALA A 69 -8.62 -2.31 -9.24
N GLY A 70 -7.64 -2.06 -8.39
CA GLY A 70 -6.23 -2.40 -8.65
C GLY A 70 -5.59 -1.58 -9.78
N ALA A 71 -6.17 -0.43 -10.13
CA ALA A 71 -5.70 0.41 -11.21
C ALA A 71 -4.64 1.42 -10.75
N ASP A 72 -3.67 1.73 -11.61
CA ASP A 72 -2.50 2.55 -11.26
C ASP A 72 -2.76 4.07 -11.34
N ASP A 73 -3.97 4.43 -11.76
CA ASP A 73 -4.44 5.80 -11.96
C ASP A 73 -5.64 6.15 -11.07
N THR A 74 -6.05 5.25 -10.17
CA THR A 74 -7.20 5.45 -9.29
C THR A 74 -6.80 5.81 -7.86
N ARG A 75 -7.79 6.29 -7.09
CA ARG A 75 -7.59 6.73 -5.71
C ARG A 75 -7.04 5.62 -4.83
N THR A 76 -6.13 6.00 -3.93
CA THR A 76 -5.55 5.13 -2.91
C THR A 76 -6.59 4.72 -1.88
N ILE A 77 -6.78 3.41 -1.71
CA ILE A 77 -7.61 2.84 -0.65
C ILE A 77 -6.79 2.68 0.62
N CYS A 78 -5.68 1.95 0.54
CA CYS A 78 -4.74 1.79 1.64
C CYS A 78 -3.31 1.75 1.12
N LEU A 79 -2.39 2.28 1.92
CA LEU A 79 -0.96 2.24 1.66
C LEU A 79 -0.27 1.63 2.88
N PHE A 80 0.38 0.48 2.67
CA PHE A 80 1.23 -0.15 3.66
C PHE A 80 2.68 0.26 3.40
N VAL A 81 3.35 0.74 4.43
CA VAL A 81 4.74 1.19 4.35
C VAL A 81 5.59 0.45 5.38
N PRO A 82 6.87 0.16 5.09
CA PRO A 82 7.78 -0.38 6.09
C PRO A 82 7.78 0.46 7.36
N PRO A 83 7.82 -0.16 8.56
CA PRO A 83 8.03 0.58 9.78
C PRO A 83 9.39 1.27 9.72
N HIS A 84 9.40 2.59 9.86
CA HIS A 84 10.62 3.34 10.11
C HIS A 84 11.22 2.84 11.42
N SER A 85 12.25 1.99 11.33
CA SER A 85 13.05 1.61 12.48
C SER A 85 13.86 2.85 12.87
N PHE A 86 13.43 3.50 13.95
CA PHE A 86 14.17 4.57 14.62
C PHE A 86 15.46 4.05 15.24
#